data_AF-A0A919ZNB2-F1
#
_entry.id   AF-A0A919ZNB2-F1
#
_cell.length_a   1.000
_cell.length_b   1.000
_cell.length_c   1.000
_cell.angle_alpha   90.00
_cell.angle_beta   90.00
_cell.angle_gamma   90.00
#
_symmetry.space_group_name_H-M   'P 1'
#
loop_
_entity.id
_entity.type
_entity.pdbx_description
1 polymer ?
#
loop_
_entity_poly.entity_id
_entity_poly.type
_entity_poly.pdbx_seq_one_letter_code
_entity_poly.pdbx_strand_id
1 'polypeptide(L)' 'MIVFAYIAVYIMPILGFLFIVALLRAIKKIVKNKSYTAEVFWSGLLFGLIVWCIAIVAIFNEW' A
#
# COMPACT_ATOMS: atom_id res chain seq x y z
N MET A 1 14.85 -6.48 -15.42
CA MET A 1 15.03 -7.37 -14.25
C MET A 1 15.59 -6.62 -13.04
N ILE A 2 16.64 -5.81 -13.12
CA ILE A 2 17.05 -4.93 -12.00
C ILE A 2 16.12 -3.73 -11.79
N VAL A 3 15.52 -3.21 -12.86
CA VAL A 3 14.68 -2.00 -12.84
C VAL A 3 13.41 -2.21 -12.01
N PHE A 4 12.78 -3.38 -12.08
CA PHE A 4 11.59 -3.69 -11.27
C PHE A 4 11.91 -3.86 -9.78
N ALA A 5 13.06 -4.45 -9.43
CA ALA A 5 13.53 -4.53 -8.05
C ALA A 5 13.88 -3.14 -7.51
N TYR A 6 14.52 -2.29 -8.31
CA TYR A 6 14.80 -0.89 -7.94
C TYR A 6 13.51 -0.10 -7.71
N ILE A 7 12.58 -0.17 -8.66
CA ILE A 7 11.26 0.47 -8.54
C ILE A 7 10.57 -0.03 -7.27
N ALA A 8 10.55 -1.34 -7.01
CA ALA A 8 9.95 -1.90 -5.80
C ALA A 8 10.62 -1.36 -4.52
N VAL A 9 11.94 -1.38 -4.42
CA VAL A 9 12.68 -0.94 -3.22
C VAL A 9 12.47 0.53 -2.90
N TYR A 10 12.41 1.40 -3.92
CA TYR A 10 12.28 2.85 -3.70
C TYR A 10 10.82 3.33 -3.65
N ILE A 11 9.89 2.67 -4.36
CA ILE A 11 8.46 3.05 -4.37
C ILE A 11 7.66 2.36 -3.25
N MET A 12 8.04 1.17 -2.79
CA MET A 12 7.39 0.52 -1.64
C MET A 12 7.36 1.38 -0.37
N PRO A 13 8.46 2.01 0.09
CA PRO A 13 8.41 2.84 1.31
C PRO A 13 7.49 4.04 1.14
N ILE A 14 7.42 4.63 -0.06
CA ILE A 14 6.52 5.75 -0.37
C ILE A 14 5.05 5.28 -0.36
N LEU A 15 4.75 4.14 -0.99
CA LEU A 15 3.42 3.52 -0.97
C LEU A 15 3.00 3.12 0.44
N GLY A 16 3.91 2.55 1.23
CA GLY A 16 3.68 2.18 2.63
C GLY A 16 3.40 3.39 3.50
N PHE A 17 4.14 4.48 3.32
CA PHE A 17 3.87 5.75 4.02
C PHE A 17 2.49 6.31 3.67
N LEU A 18 2.12 6.34 2.39
CA LEU A 18 0.79 6.76 1.94
C LEU A 18 -0.33 5.87 2.50
N PHE A 19 -0.09 4.56 2.55
CA PHE A 19 -1.02 3.59 3.14
C PHE A 19 -1.24 3.86 4.63
N ILE A 20 -0.18 4.09 5.41
CA ILE A 20 -0.29 4.41 6.85
C ILE A 20 -1.05 5.73 7.06
N VAL A 21 -0.79 6.75 6.25
CA VAL A 21 -1.50 8.04 6.33
C VAL A 21 -2.99 7.87 5.97
N ALA A 22 -3.33 7.06 4.97
CA ALA A 22 -4.71 6.74 4.62
C ALA A 22 -5.42 5.99 5.77
N LEU A 23 -4.74 5.04 6.40
CA LEU A 23 -5.22 4.30 7.57
C LEU A 23 -5.48 5.22 8.76
N LEU A 24 -4.55 6.13 9.07
CA LEU A 24 -4.72 7.14 10.12
C LEU A 24 -5.92 8.08 9.83
N ARG A 25 -6.13 8.46 8.57
CA ARG A 25 -7.33 9.24 8.18
C ARG A 25 -8.62 8.43 8.34
N ALA A 26 -8.61 7.15 7.96
CA ALA A 26 -9.75 6.26 8.14
C ALA A 26 -10.09 6.12 9.63
N ILE A 27 -9.11 5.83 10.48
CA ILE A 27 -9.28 5.74 11.94
C ILE A 27 -9.84 7.05 12.50
N LYS A 28 -9.27 8.21 12.12
CA LYS A 28 -9.76 9.51 12.57
C LYS A 28 -11.21 9.79 12.14
N LYS A 29 -11.65 9.28 10.99
CA LYS A 29 -13.04 9.38 10.52
C LYS A 29 -13.98 8.42 11.24
N ILE A 30 -13.54 7.19 11.49
CA ILE A 30 -14.28 6.19 12.29
C ILE A 30 -14.55 6.75 13.68
N VAL A 31 -13.53 7.27 14.37
CA VAL A 31 -13.67 7.89 15.70
C VAL A 31 -14.60 9.11 15.68
N LYS A 32 -14.68 9.83 14.55
CA LYS A 32 -15.58 10.98 14.37
C LYS A 32 -16.97 10.62 13.82
N ASN A 33 -17.32 9.33 13.70
CA ASN A 33 -18.58 8.86 13.08
C ASN A 33 -18.87 9.50 11.71
N LYS A 34 -17.84 9.75 10.89
CA LYS A 34 -17.99 10.23 9.52
C LYS A 34 -17.85 9.07 8.52
N SER A 35 -18.47 9.21 7.35
CA SER A 35 -18.30 8.24 6.26
C SER A 35 -16.81 8.06 5.93
N TYR A 36 -16.36 6.80 6.08
CA TYR A 36 -14.98 6.35 5.95
C TYR A 36 -14.78 5.35 4.80
N THR A 37 -15.83 5.10 4.00
CA THR A 37 -15.84 4.12 2.91
C THR A 37 -14.81 4.46 1.83
N ALA A 38 -14.65 5.74 1.51
CA ALA A 38 -13.67 6.20 0.53
C ALA A 38 -12.23 5.94 1.00
N GLU A 39 -11.94 6.20 2.27
CA GLU A 39 -10.61 5.98 2.85
C GLU A 39 -10.26 4.50 2.98
N VAL A 40 -11.23 3.66 3.35
CA VAL A 40 -11.03 2.20 3.41
C VAL A 40 -10.81 1.61 2.02
N PHE A 41 -11.54 2.07 1.02
CA PHE A 41 -11.32 1.67 -0.37
C PHE A 41 -9.92 2.07 -0.85
N TRP A 42 -9.48 3.29 -0.56
CA TRP A 42 -8.14 3.77 -0.91
C TRP A 42 -7.03 3.02 -0.18
N SER A 43 -7.22 2.72 1.11
CA SER A 43 -6.28 1.89 1.88
C SER A 43 -6.23 0.46 1.33
N GLY A 44 -7.36 -0.15 1.01
CA GLY A 44 -7.42 -1.49 0.43
C GLY A 44 -6.72 -1.58 -0.92
N LEU A 45 -6.90 -0.57 -1.78
CA LEU A 45 -6.23 -0.51 -3.09
C LEU A 45 -4.71 -0.35 -2.92
N LEU A 46 -4.24 0.55 -2.05
CA LEU A 46 -2.82 0.73 -1.74
C LEU A 46 -2.21 -0.56 -1.15
N PHE A 47 -2.92 -1.23 -0.25
CA PHE A 47 -2.48 -2.50 0.33
C PHE A 47 -2.36 -3.60 -0.72
N GLY A 48 -3.36 -3.75 -1.58
CA GLY A 48 -3.33 -4.72 -2.68
C GLY A 48 -2.16 -4.47 -3.63
N LEU A 49 -1.85 -3.21 -3.93
CA LEU A 49 -0.73 -2.82 -4.78
C LEU A 49 0.63 -3.15 -4.15
N ILE A 50 0.78 -2.95 -2.83
CA ILE A 50 1.98 -3.35 -2.08
C ILE A 50 2.14 -4.87 -2.08
N VAL A 51 1.09 -5.62 -1.75
CA VAL A 51 1.09 -7.09 -1.73
C VAL A 51 1.42 -7.65 -3.11
N TRP A 52 0.89 -7.07 -4.17
CA TRP A 52 1.19 -7.45 -5.55
C TRP A 52 2.65 -7.21 -5.91
N CYS A 53 3.23 -6.08 -5.52
CA CYS A 53 4.66 -5.82 -5.70
C CYS A 53 5.52 -6.83 -4.92
N ILE A 54 5.16 -7.17 -3.68
CA ILE A 54 5.89 -8.16 -2.88
C ILE A 54 5.81 -9.54 -3.53
N ALA A 55 4.62 -9.97 -3.97
CA ALA A 55 4.41 -11.26 -4.60
C ALA A 55 5.21 -11.41 -5.90
N ILE A 56 5.24 -10.37 -6.75
CA ILE A 56 6.09 -10.37 -7.95
C ILE A 56 7.56 -10.48 -7.55
N VAL A 57 8.05 -9.66 -6.62
CA VAL A 57 9.46 -9.73 -6.21
C VAL A 57 9.82 -11.11 -5.64
N ALA A 58 8.95 -11.72 -4.85
CA ALA A 58 9.16 -13.05 -4.29
C ALA A 58 9.24 -14.13 -5.39
N ILE A 59 8.29 -14.16 -6.32
CA ILE A 59 8.30 -15.11 -7.44
C ILE A 59 9.56 -14.95 -8.30
N PHE A 60 10.01 -13.71 -8.54
CA PHE A 60 11.19 -13.44 -9.36
C PHE A 60 12.52 -13.64 -8.63
N ASN A 61 12.53 -13.77 -7.30
CA ASN A 61 13.74 -14.05 -6.51
C ASN A 61 13.97 -15.55 -6.30
N GLU A 62 12.97 -16.39 -6.55
CA GLU A 62 13.04 -17.86 -6.45
C GLU A 62 13.38 -18.56 -7.79
N TRP A 63 13.73 -17.81 -8.85
CA TRP A 63 14.28 -18.29 -10.13
C TRP A 63 15.68 -17.73 -10.37
#